data_AF-A0A2V5QFD7-F1
#
_entry.id   AF-A0A2V5QFD7-F1
#
_cell.length_a   1.000
_cell.length_b   1.000
_cell.length_c   1.000
_cell.angle_alpha   90.00
_cell.angle_beta   90.00
_cell.angle_gamma   90.00
#
_symmetry.space_group_name_H-M   'P 1'
#
loop_
_entity.id
_entity.type
_entity.pdbx_description
1 polymer ?
#
loop_
_entity_poly.entity_id
_entity_poly.type
_entity_poly.pdbx_seq_one_letter_code
_entity_poly.pdbx_strand_id
1 'polypeptide(L)'
;MFFKYRVIVRIFAPILCALSASSTLPAEKPKPNRHVVVVVWDGMRPDFVSEKNTPALWKLAHEGVIFRNHHAVYPSATNVNGTALVTGVYPGHSGLIANHEYRPEIDRNRSIDVEIPEVVEKADELSNGKYISVPTIAELVQRAGGRTAIATAKTVGLLLDRHVDLGRAENCVTLFAGESRPLDALTAILAALGPFPSAHLQQDAWTTKALTDFLWKGGVPAFSLLWLGEPDLTQHESAPGAQQALAAIKSCDENLAAVLSALDRQGRKILNDAGFGATTEFADEPRSGDIMVAGNSGTVLFYTEGRDSEVTRHLVEFLQQTDFAGVIFTKEPMQGTFGLEQARSTINTRRMW
;
A
#
# COMPACT_ATOMS: atom_id res chain seq x y z
N MET A 1 -87.91 36.71 9.39
CA MET A 1 -87.18 37.74 8.64
C MET A 1 -85.69 37.47 8.85
N PHE A 2 -84.97 37.13 7.77
CA PHE A 2 -83.53 37.30 7.54
C PHE A 2 -82.50 36.88 8.62
N PHE A 3 -81.72 35.83 8.25
CA PHE A 3 -80.25 35.84 8.15
C PHE A 3 -79.39 36.03 9.42
N LYS A 4 -78.69 34.97 9.88
CA LYS A 4 -77.24 34.72 9.61
C LYS A 4 -76.60 33.70 10.60
N TYR A 5 -76.18 32.58 10.01
CA TYR A 5 -74.91 31.84 10.18
C TYR A 5 -74.27 31.61 11.58
N ARG A 6 -74.42 30.35 12.01
CA ARG A 6 -73.43 29.41 12.59
C ARG A 6 -72.00 29.89 12.85
N VAL A 7 -71.55 29.70 14.09
CA VAL A 7 -70.19 29.23 14.42
C VAL A 7 -70.34 27.99 15.30
N ILE A 8 -69.97 26.82 14.78
CA ILE A 8 -69.88 25.57 15.56
C ILE A 8 -68.40 25.35 15.86
N VAL A 9 -68.04 25.43 17.13
CA VAL A 9 -66.72 25.10 17.67
C VAL A 9 -66.51 23.58 17.49
N ARG A 10 -65.53 23.18 16.69
CA ARG A 10 -65.09 21.78 16.58
C ARG A 10 -63.90 21.55 17.50
N ILE A 11 -64.10 20.70 18.50
CA ILE A 11 -63.05 20.13 19.35
C ILE A 11 -62.28 19.13 18.49
N PHE A 12 -60.98 19.38 18.26
CA PHE A 12 -60.04 18.43 17.65
C PHE A 12 -59.21 17.77 18.75
N ALA A 13 -59.38 16.46 18.92
CA ALA A 13 -58.46 15.61 19.66
C ALA A 13 -57.26 15.27 18.75
N PRO A 14 -56.00 15.38 19.20
CA PRO A 14 -54.87 15.00 18.39
C PRO A 14 -54.74 13.47 18.37
N ILE A 15 -54.89 12.90 17.18
CA ILE A 15 -54.50 11.52 16.88
C ILE A 15 -52.97 11.51 16.81
N LEU A 16 -52.34 10.81 17.75
CA LEU A 16 -50.91 10.56 17.78
C LEU A 16 -50.55 9.57 16.66
N CYS A 17 -50.20 10.07 15.48
CA CYS A 17 -49.58 9.26 14.44
C CYS A 17 -48.13 8.97 14.87
N ALA A 18 -47.88 7.76 15.37
CA ALA A 18 -46.53 7.22 15.50
C ALA A 18 -45.95 7.03 14.09
N LEU A 19 -45.16 8.01 13.64
CA LEU A 19 -44.25 7.83 12.52
C LEU A 19 -43.14 6.88 12.96
N SER A 20 -43.26 5.62 12.55
CA SER A 20 -42.14 4.68 12.55
C SER A 20 -41.10 5.22 11.59
N ALA A 21 -40.16 6.01 12.10
CA ALA A 21 -38.94 6.32 11.38
C ALA A 21 -38.17 5.01 11.23
N SER A 22 -38.33 4.36 10.07
CA SER A 22 -37.38 3.35 9.63
C SER A 22 -36.03 4.02 9.54
N SER A 23 -35.23 3.86 10.60
CA SER A 23 -33.81 4.15 10.57
C SER A 23 -33.20 3.21 9.54
N THR A 24 -33.15 3.65 8.28
CA THR A 24 -32.18 3.12 7.34
C THR A 24 -30.84 3.43 7.96
N LEU A 25 -30.24 2.45 8.64
CA LEU A 25 -28.83 2.48 8.97
C LEU A 25 -28.10 2.89 7.69
N PRO A 26 -27.17 3.86 7.75
CA PRO A 26 -26.36 4.17 6.58
C PRO A 26 -25.79 2.84 6.08
N ALA A 27 -26.01 2.51 4.81
CA ALA A 27 -25.33 1.38 4.20
C ALA A 27 -23.84 1.54 4.51
N GLU A 28 -23.24 0.55 5.18
CA GLU A 28 -21.82 0.54 5.46
C GLU A 28 -21.13 0.74 4.11
N LYS A 29 -20.44 1.87 3.95
CA LYS A 29 -19.70 2.13 2.71
C LYS A 29 -18.76 0.93 2.54
N PRO A 30 -18.72 0.29 1.37
CA PRO A 30 -17.79 -0.80 1.13
C PRO A 30 -16.40 -0.30 1.53
N LYS A 31 -15.79 -0.93 2.53
CA LYS A 31 -14.39 -0.67 2.82
C LYS A 31 -13.65 -1.02 1.52
N PRO A 32 -12.90 -0.09 0.92
CA PRO A 32 -12.13 -0.43 -0.25
C PRO A 32 -11.15 -1.54 0.15
N ASN A 33 -11.35 -2.75 -0.39
CA ASN A 33 -10.52 -3.93 -0.15
C ASN A 33 -9.32 -3.96 -1.12
N ARG A 34 -9.17 -2.88 -1.92
CA ARG A 34 -7.97 -2.66 -2.73
C ARG A 34 -6.82 -2.15 -1.88
N HIS A 35 -5.72 -2.88 -1.98
CA HIS A 35 -4.45 -2.54 -1.35
C HIS A 35 -3.50 -2.00 -2.41
N VAL A 36 -2.93 -0.83 -2.18
CA VAL A 36 -1.85 -0.26 -2.99
C VAL A 36 -0.57 -0.30 -2.18
N VAL A 37 0.44 -1.00 -2.69
CA VAL A 37 1.78 -1.05 -2.09
C VAL A 37 2.77 -0.40 -3.03
N VAL A 38 3.45 0.63 -2.56
CA VAL A 38 4.51 1.33 -3.28
C VAL A 38 5.84 0.95 -2.65
N VAL A 39 6.80 0.51 -3.45
CA VAL A 39 8.18 0.26 -3.01
C VAL A 39 9.10 1.19 -3.77
N VAL A 40 9.83 2.04 -3.06
CA VAL A 40 10.77 3.01 -3.60
C VAL A 40 12.18 2.56 -3.26
N TRP A 41 13.06 2.51 -4.26
CA TRP A 41 14.50 2.32 -4.08
C TRP A 41 15.17 3.65 -4.41
N ASP A 42 15.67 4.35 -3.40
CA ASP A 42 16.24 5.68 -3.60
C ASP A 42 17.45 5.62 -4.53
N GLY A 43 17.57 6.57 -5.45
CA GLY A 43 18.70 6.64 -6.37
C GLY A 43 18.83 5.45 -7.35
N MET A 44 17.83 4.56 -7.47
CA MET A 44 17.90 3.42 -8.38
C MET A 44 17.79 3.85 -9.85
N ARG A 45 18.84 3.58 -10.62
CA ARG A 45 18.86 3.83 -12.06
C ARG A 45 18.23 2.66 -12.84
N PRO A 46 17.41 2.94 -13.88
CA PRO A 46 16.72 1.89 -14.63
C PRO A 46 17.68 0.95 -15.38
N ASP A 47 18.88 1.41 -15.76
CA ASP A 47 19.87 0.57 -16.46
C ASP A 47 20.54 -0.49 -15.58
N PHE A 48 20.35 -0.45 -14.25
CA PHE A 48 20.81 -1.53 -13.37
C PHE A 48 19.81 -2.68 -13.24
N VAL A 49 18.56 -2.49 -13.69
CA VAL A 49 17.52 -3.53 -13.64
C VAL A 49 17.85 -4.62 -14.64
N SER A 50 18.19 -5.80 -14.14
CA SER A 50 18.57 -6.98 -14.95
C SER A 50 18.27 -8.25 -14.18
N GLU A 51 18.14 -9.38 -14.88
CA GLU A 51 17.94 -10.71 -14.26
C GLU A 51 19.04 -11.02 -13.23
N LYS A 52 20.26 -10.56 -13.47
CA LYS A 52 21.42 -10.78 -12.59
C LYS A 52 21.38 -9.92 -11.33
N ASN A 53 21.14 -8.62 -11.48
CA ASN A 53 21.26 -7.67 -10.36
C ASN A 53 19.99 -7.61 -9.51
N THR A 54 18.83 -7.79 -10.16
CA THR A 54 17.51 -7.58 -9.56
C THR A 54 16.54 -8.67 -10.02
N PRO A 55 16.77 -9.95 -9.73
CA PRO A 55 15.93 -11.04 -10.23
C PRO A 55 14.43 -10.91 -9.87
N ALA A 56 14.09 -10.44 -8.66
CA ALA A 56 12.70 -10.26 -8.25
C ALA A 56 12.03 -9.12 -9.01
N LEU A 57 12.67 -7.94 -9.08
CA LEU A 57 12.15 -6.80 -9.85
C LEU A 57 12.11 -7.12 -11.35
N TRP A 58 13.11 -7.83 -11.88
CA TRP A 58 13.17 -8.26 -13.26
C TRP A 58 11.97 -9.16 -13.60
N LYS A 59 11.70 -10.18 -12.78
CA LYS A 59 10.53 -11.04 -12.95
C LYS A 59 9.22 -10.24 -12.86
N LEU A 60 9.08 -9.40 -11.83
CA LEU A 60 7.91 -8.54 -11.64
C LEU A 60 7.68 -7.63 -12.85
N ALA A 61 8.73 -7.08 -13.44
CA ALA A 61 8.66 -6.23 -14.61
C ALA A 61 8.27 -6.98 -15.90
N HIS A 62 8.63 -8.27 -16.02
CA HIS A 62 8.26 -9.11 -17.17
C HIS A 62 6.82 -9.62 -17.10
N GLU A 63 6.32 -9.84 -15.89
CA GLU A 63 4.95 -10.30 -15.64
C GLU A 63 3.96 -9.13 -15.45
N GLY A 64 4.50 -7.93 -15.20
CA GLY A 64 3.75 -6.69 -14.99
C GLY A 64 3.94 -5.65 -16.10
N VAL A 65 4.00 -4.37 -15.69
CA VAL A 65 4.05 -3.22 -16.60
C VAL A 65 5.28 -2.36 -16.32
N ILE A 66 5.99 -1.98 -17.38
CA ILE A 66 7.12 -1.04 -17.33
C ILE A 66 6.71 0.29 -17.99
N PHE A 67 6.78 1.38 -17.22
CA PHE A 67 6.61 2.73 -17.75
C PHE A 67 7.91 3.26 -18.37
N ARG A 68 8.12 2.98 -19.66
CA ARG A 68 9.38 3.28 -20.38
C ARG A 68 9.75 4.77 -20.48
N ASN A 69 8.81 5.68 -20.23
CA ASN A 69 9.00 7.13 -20.32
C ASN A 69 8.86 7.83 -18.96
N HIS A 70 9.04 7.10 -17.85
CA HIS A 70 9.04 7.67 -16.50
C HIS A 70 10.34 8.44 -16.23
N HIS A 71 10.22 9.63 -15.64
CA HIS A 71 11.36 10.49 -15.32
C HIS A 71 11.13 11.18 -13.97
N ALA A 72 12.23 11.44 -13.25
CA ALA A 72 12.21 12.27 -12.05
C ALA A 72 11.70 13.69 -12.37
N VAL A 73 11.06 14.32 -11.39
CA VAL A 73 10.83 15.77 -11.45
C VAL A 73 12.13 16.52 -11.21
N TYR A 74 12.21 17.77 -11.69
CA TYR A 74 13.36 18.63 -11.45
C TYR A 74 13.09 19.61 -10.30
N PRO A 75 14.02 19.79 -9.34
CA PRO A 75 15.31 19.10 -9.23
C PRO A 75 15.20 17.61 -8.86
N SER A 76 16.15 16.79 -9.34
CA SER A 76 16.19 15.34 -9.11
C SER A 76 16.74 15.00 -7.71
N ALA A 77 16.09 15.51 -6.67
CA ALA A 77 16.45 15.28 -5.26
C ALA A 77 15.38 14.44 -4.54
N THR A 78 15.79 13.71 -3.51
CA THR A 78 14.96 12.75 -2.74
C THR A 78 13.65 13.35 -2.25
N ASN A 79 13.68 14.43 -1.44
CA ASN A 79 12.48 15.03 -0.86
C ASN A 79 11.58 15.66 -1.92
N VAL A 80 12.17 16.19 -2.99
CA VAL A 80 11.45 16.78 -4.12
C VAL A 80 10.65 15.71 -4.87
N ASN A 81 11.29 14.59 -5.22
CA ASN A 81 10.65 13.50 -5.94
C ASN A 81 9.71 12.68 -5.04
N GLY A 82 10.06 12.48 -3.77
CA GLY A 82 9.18 11.85 -2.79
C GLY A 82 7.89 12.64 -2.59
N THR A 83 7.98 13.96 -2.51
CA THR A 83 6.80 14.83 -2.44
C THR A 83 5.97 14.75 -3.72
N ALA A 84 6.59 14.83 -4.90
CA ALA A 84 5.88 14.72 -6.17
C ALA A 84 5.17 13.35 -6.31
N LEU A 85 5.80 12.26 -5.87
CA LEU A 85 5.26 10.90 -5.88
C LEU A 85 3.96 10.81 -5.08
N VAL A 86 3.91 11.39 -3.88
CA VAL A 86 2.74 11.24 -2.99
C VAL A 86 1.68 12.33 -3.16
N THR A 87 1.97 13.40 -3.92
CA THR A 87 1.03 14.51 -4.14
C THR A 87 0.54 14.62 -5.58
N GLY A 88 1.30 14.09 -6.55
CA GLY A 88 1.01 14.24 -7.98
C GLY A 88 1.25 15.66 -8.53
N VAL A 89 1.90 16.55 -7.78
CA VAL A 89 2.19 17.93 -8.22
C VAL A 89 3.68 18.21 -8.30
N TYR A 90 4.06 19.13 -9.19
CA TYR A 90 5.44 19.58 -9.34
C TYR A 90 5.92 20.43 -8.15
N PRO A 91 7.24 20.58 -7.95
CA PRO A 91 7.83 21.32 -6.82
C PRO A 91 7.35 22.77 -6.69
N GLY A 92 7.12 23.45 -7.82
CA GLY A 92 6.57 24.81 -7.84
C GLY A 92 5.14 24.92 -7.31
N HIS A 93 4.43 23.80 -7.19
CA HIS A 93 3.12 23.74 -6.55
C HIS A 93 3.21 23.18 -5.14
N SER A 94 3.99 22.12 -4.88
CA SER A 94 4.09 21.50 -3.55
C SER A 94 4.74 22.41 -2.49
N GLY A 95 5.67 23.27 -2.91
CA GLY A 95 6.43 24.16 -2.03
C GLY A 95 7.72 23.54 -1.48
N LEU A 96 8.06 22.30 -1.85
CA LEU A 96 9.35 21.67 -1.53
C LEU A 96 10.19 21.54 -2.79
N ILE A 97 11.29 22.29 -2.84
CA ILE A 97 12.09 22.48 -4.08
C ILE A 97 13.52 21.93 -3.95
N ALA A 98 13.99 21.59 -2.76
CA ALA A 98 15.27 20.92 -2.53
C ALA A 98 15.25 20.02 -1.27
N ASN A 99 16.30 19.22 -1.08
CA ASN A 99 16.55 18.53 0.20
C ASN A 99 17.08 19.50 1.27
N HIS A 100 17.85 20.49 0.84
CA HIS A 100 18.47 21.49 1.70
C HIS A 100 18.09 22.88 1.20
N GLU A 101 17.45 23.67 2.05
CA GLU A 101 16.97 25.01 1.70
C GLU A 101 17.42 26.04 2.73
N TYR A 102 17.44 27.32 2.36
CA TYR A 102 17.58 28.41 3.34
C TYR A 102 16.24 29.12 3.47
N ARG A 103 15.60 28.98 4.65
CA ARG A 103 14.34 29.63 5.00
C ARG A 103 14.55 30.43 6.29
N PRO A 104 14.84 31.74 6.21
CA PRO A 104 15.23 32.54 7.37
C PRO A 104 14.13 32.66 8.44
N GLU A 105 12.87 32.39 8.09
CA GLU A 105 11.74 32.32 9.02
C GLU A 105 11.75 31.05 9.88
N ILE A 106 12.47 30.01 9.45
CA ILE A 106 12.66 28.74 10.18
C ILE A 106 13.99 28.78 10.93
N ASP A 107 15.11 28.97 10.22
CA ASP A 107 16.42 29.20 10.80
C ASP A 107 17.13 30.34 10.06
N ARG A 108 17.35 31.45 10.77
CA ARG A 108 17.99 32.64 10.22
C ARG A 108 19.48 32.45 9.92
N ASN A 109 20.14 31.52 10.60
CA ASN A 109 21.60 31.42 10.64
C ASN A 109 22.16 30.31 9.74
N ARG A 110 21.33 29.34 9.32
CA ARG A 110 21.79 28.12 8.62
C ARG A 110 20.79 27.67 7.57
N SER A 111 21.26 26.90 6.59
CA SER A 111 20.37 26.06 5.78
C SER A 111 19.73 24.97 6.65
N ILE A 112 18.57 24.52 6.23
CA ILE A 112 17.76 23.48 6.87
C ILE A 112 17.67 22.26 5.96
N ASP A 113 17.60 21.10 6.59
CA ASP A 113 17.20 19.85 5.95
C ASP A 113 15.68 19.75 6.08
N VAL A 114 15.00 19.69 4.93
CA VAL A 114 13.56 20.00 4.85
C VAL A 114 12.67 18.98 5.57
N GLU A 115 13.17 17.78 5.81
CA GLU A 115 12.44 16.64 6.36
C GLU A 115 12.70 16.40 7.86
N ILE A 116 13.50 17.24 8.51
CA ILE A 116 13.80 17.09 9.95
C ILE A 116 12.57 17.48 10.79
N PRO A 117 12.22 16.72 11.86
CA PRO A 117 11.00 16.96 12.64
C PRO A 117 10.80 18.41 13.10
N GLU A 118 11.83 19.04 13.67
CA GLU A 118 11.73 20.42 14.16
C GLU A 118 11.50 21.43 13.01
N VAL A 119 12.06 21.15 11.83
CA VAL A 119 11.87 21.96 10.61
C VAL A 119 10.44 21.79 10.10
N VAL A 120 9.95 20.55 10.02
CA VAL A 120 8.58 20.24 9.57
C VAL A 120 7.56 20.88 10.50
N GLU A 121 7.72 20.71 11.82
CA GLU A 121 6.85 21.31 12.84
C GLU A 121 6.84 22.84 12.71
N LYS A 122 8.02 23.46 12.60
CA LYS A 122 8.08 24.92 12.46
C LYS A 122 7.47 25.43 11.17
N ALA A 123 7.70 24.71 10.06
CA ALA A 123 7.15 25.09 8.76
C ALA A 123 5.63 24.93 8.70
N ASP A 124 5.09 23.89 9.34
CA ASP A 124 3.64 23.71 9.47
C ASP A 124 3.02 24.80 10.36
N GLU A 125 3.67 25.23 11.45
CA GLU A 125 3.22 26.39 12.24
C GLU A 125 3.12 27.65 11.37
N LEU A 126 4.15 27.96 10.59
CA LEU A 126 4.23 29.16 9.76
C LEU A 126 3.23 29.15 8.60
N SER A 127 2.87 27.96 8.12
CA SER A 127 2.00 27.77 6.94
C SER A 127 0.58 27.30 7.26
N ASN A 128 0.24 27.16 8.55
CA ASN A 128 -1.02 26.60 9.03
C ASN A 128 -1.28 25.18 8.50
N GLY A 129 -0.30 24.29 8.69
CA GLY A 129 -0.32 22.86 8.32
C GLY A 129 -0.04 22.57 6.84
N LYS A 130 0.42 23.58 6.09
CA LYS A 130 0.61 23.54 4.65
C LYS A 130 2.08 23.65 4.26
N TYR A 131 2.97 23.04 5.03
CA TYR A 131 4.38 23.00 4.65
C TYR A 131 4.54 22.35 3.27
N ILE A 132 3.81 21.25 3.05
CA ILE A 132 3.40 20.79 1.73
C ILE A 132 2.01 21.39 1.44
N SER A 133 1.89 22.09 0.32
CA SER A 133 0.71 22.92 0.01
C SER A 133 -0.58 22.14 -0.31
N VAL A 134 -0.44 20.85 -0.65
CA VAL A 134 -1.51 19.94 -1.08
C VAL A 134 -1.46 18.66 -0.24
N PRO A 135 -2.59 17.95 -0.06
CA PRO A 135 -2.60 16.70 0.70
C PRO A 135 -1.83 15.60 -0.03
N THR A 136 -1.15 14.74 0.73
CA THR A 136 -0.56 13.50 0.22
C THR A 136 -1.62 12.42 0.02
N ILE A 137 -1.32 11.41 -0.79
CA ILE A 137 -2.19 10.24 -0.97
C ILE A 137 -2.47 9.54 0.38
N ALA A 138 -1.51 9.52 1.31
CA ALA A 138 -1.71 8.98 2.64
C ALA A 138 -2.78 9.77 3.42
N GLU A 139 -2.67 11.10 3.44
CA GLU A 139 -3.68 11.97 4.05
C GLU A 139 -5.06 11.80 3.41
N LEU A 140 -5.12 11.64 2.07
CA LEU A 140 -6.38 11.41 1.36
C LEU A 140 -7.01 10.06 1.72
N VAL A 141 -6.22 8.99 1.82
CA VAL A 141 -6.69 7.66 2.24
C VAL A 141 -7.19 7.69 3.68
N GLN A 142 -6.45 8.32 4.61
CA GLN A 142 -6.86 8.47 6.00
C GLN A 142 -8.16 9.27 6.14
N ARG A 143 -8.31 10.38 5.39
CA ARG A 143 -9.55 11.18 5.38
C ARG A 143 -10.76 10.39 4.85
N ALA A 144 -10.53 9.40 3.99
CA ALA A 144 -11.55 8.48 3.50
C ALA A 144 -11.85 7.32 4.49
N GLY A 145 -11.17 7.26 5.64
CA GLY A 145 -11.29 6.19 6.64
C GLY A 145 -10.45 4.95 6.33
N GLY A 146 -9.54 5.03 5.36
CA GLY A 146 -8.62 3.95 5.03
C GLY A 146 -7.37 3.95 5.93
N ARG A 147 -6.84 2.76 6.21
CA ARG A 147 -5.59 2.61 6.96
C ARG A 147 -4.37 2.79 6.05
N THR A 148 -3.35 3.48 6.53
CA THR A 148 -2.05 3.64 5.86
C THR A 148 -0.91 3.00 6.65
N ALA A 149 0.16 2.58 5.97
CA ALA A 149 1.43 2.23 6.62
C ALA A 149 2.59 2.75 5.78
N ILE A 150 3.34 3.71 6.31
CA ILE A 150 4.54 4.24 5.68
C ILE A 150 5.75 3.73 6.48
N ALA A 151 6.71 3.12 5.80
CA ALA A 151 7.93 2.61 6.41
C ALA A 151 9.12 3.02 5.55
N THR A 152 9.97 3.92 6.05
CA THR A 152 11.12 4.45 5.33
C THR A 152 12.40 4.27 6.13
N ALA A 153 13.46 3.80 5.49
CA ALA A 153 14.78 3.74 6.12
C ALA A 153 15.41 5.15 6.26
N LYS A 154 14.96 6.11 5.43
CA LYS A 154 15.38 7.52 5.43
C LYS A 154 14.34 8.43 6.08
N THR A 155 14.77 9.62 6.47
CA THR A 155 13.97 10.68 7.11
C THR A 155 12.83 11.21 6.24
N VAL A 156 12.92 11.08 4.90
CA VAL A 156 11.90 11.50 3.92
C VAL A 156 10.48 11.01 4.25
N GLY A 157 10.34 9.87 4.94
CA GLY A 157 9.05 9.30 5.32
C GLY A 157 8.16 10.25 6.10
N LEU A 158 8.74 11.14 6.91
CA LEU A 158 7.98 12.16 7.63
C LEU A 158 7.18 13.05 6.67
N LEU A 159 7.75 13.43 5.53
CA LEU A 159 7.07 14.26 4.52
C LEU A 159 5.99 13.50 3.74
N LEU A 160 6.08 12.17 3.67
CA LEU A 160 5.12 11.35 2.92
C LEU A 160 3.77 11.23 3.64
N ASP A 161 3.78 11.31 4.98
CA ASP A 161 2.60 11.21 5.84
C ASP A 161 2.85 11.94 7.18
N ARG A 162 2.92 13.28 7.12
CA ARG A 162 3.26 14.16 8.25
C ARG A 162 2.13 14.36 9.28
N HIS A 163 0.88 14.16 8.84
CA HIS A 163 -0.33 14.40 9.64
C HIS A 163 -1.11 13.10 9.84
N VAL A 164 -0.54 12.16 10.58
CA VAL A 164 -1.25 10.93 10.96
C VAL A 164 -2.48 11.32 11.80
N ASP A 165 -3.67 11.28 11.19
CA ASP A 165 -4.91 11.77 11.79
C ASP A 165 -5.43 10.76 12.84
N LEU A 166 -5.03 10.99 14.10
CA LEU A 166 -5.41 10.19 15.26
C LEU A 166 -6.93 10.16 15.53
N GLY A 167 -7.73 10.98 14.83
CA GLY A 167 -9.17 11.09 15.06
C GLY A 167 -10.07 10.28 14.13
N ARG A 168 -9.56 9.73 13.01
CA ARG A 168 -10.42 9.12 11.96
C ARG A 168 -9.99 7.77 11.42
N ALA A 169 -8.70 7.43 11.46
CA ALA A 169 -8.21 6.14 10.99
C ALA A 169 -7.36 5.48 12.08
N GLU A 170 -7.85 4.37 12.64
CA GLU A 170 -7.10 3.59 13.63
C GLU A 170 -5.91 2.88 12.94
N ASN A 171 -4.78 2.82 13.65
CA ASN A 171 -3.59 2.04 13.26
C ASN A 171 -2.87 2.51 11.99
N CYS A 172 -2.89 3.81 11.69
CA CYS A 172 -1.99 4.42 10.71
C CYS A 172 -0.63 4.71 11.37
N VAL A 173 0.46 4.33 10.71
CA VAL A 173 1.82 4.53 11.22
C VAL A 173 2.73 5.02 10.11
N THR A 174 3.49 6.07 10.43
CA THR A 174 4.62 6.56 9.64
C THR A 174 5.89 6.26 10.41
N LEU A 175 6.64 5.24 9.98
CA LEU A 175 7.96 4.87 10.49
C LEU A 175 9.02 5.46 9.54
N PHE A 176 9.99 6.20 10.07
CA PHE A 176 11.03 6.85 9.27
C PHE A 176 12.35 6.91 10.05
N ALA A 177 13.43 6.39 9.47
CA ALA A 177 14.79 6.47 10.03
C ALA A 177 14.91 6.09 11.53
N GLY A 178 14.17 5.07 11.97
CA GLY A 178 14.16 4.64 13.38
C GLY A 178 13.28 5.46 14.32
N GLU A 179 12.51 6.42 13.80
CA GLU A 179 11.47 7.16 14.49
C GLU A 179 10.08 6.79 13.97
N SER A 180 9.03 7.19 14.69
CA SER A 180 7.66 7.00 14.19
C SER A 180 6.68 8.11 14.57
N ARG A 181 5.61 8.20 13.80
CA ARG A 181 4.36 8.90 14.14
C ARG A 181 3.19 7.91 14.00
N PRO A 182 2.32 7.73 15.03
CA PRO A 182 2.47 8.28 16.37
C PRO A 182 3.68 7.69 17.12
N LEU A 183 4.20 8.41 18.11
CA LEU A 183 5.45 8.08 18.81
C LEU A 183 5.41 6.73 19.55
N ASP A 184 4.23 6.32 20.03
CA ASP A 184 4.02 5.08 20.78
C ASP A 184 4.15 3.82 19.92
N ALA A 185 3.96 3.93 18.61
CA ALA A 185 4.16 2.82 17.67
C ALA A 185 5.62 2.31 17.71
N LEU A 186 6.59 3.21 17.88
CA LEU A 186 8.01 2.85 17.88
C LEU A 186 8.37 1.84 18.97
N THR A 187 7.84 2.01 20.19
CA THR A 187 8.15 1.11 21.31
C THR A 187 7.77 -0.33 20.99
N ALA A 188 6.60 -0.53 20.39
CA ALA A 188 6.12 -1.85 20.01
C ALA A 188 6.92 -2.46 18.85
N ILE A 189 7.32 -1.64 17.87
CA ILE A 189 8.16 -2.08 16.75
C ILE A 189 9.55 -2.52 17.24
N LEU A 190 10.19 -1.72 18.10
CA LEU A 190 11.50 -2.04 18.68
C LEU A 190 11.46 -3.29 19.56
N ALA A 191 10.37 -3.49 20.31
CA ALA A 191 10.19 -4.72 21.09
C ALA A 191 10.06 -5.96 20.20
N ALA A 192 9.47 -5.84 19.02
CA ALA A 192 9.27 -6.95 18.09
C ALA A 192 10.52 -7.25 17.23
N LEU A 193 11.25 -6.23 16.80
CA LEU A 193 12.32 -6.35 15.79
C LEU A 193 13.72 -6.06 16.31
N GLY A 194 13.85 -5.55 17.54
CA GLY A 194 15.10 -5.02 18.06
C GLY A 194 15.39 -3.59 17.59
N PRO A 195 16.54 -3.01 18.00
CA PRO A 195 16.89 -1.62 17.71
C PRO A 195 17.03 -1.35 16.21
N PHE A 196 16.74 -0.11 15.80
CA PHE A 196 17.04 0.34 14.45
C PHE A 196 18.55 0.27 14.20
N PRO A 197 19.01 -0.41 13.14
CA PRO A 197 20.44 -0.62 12.91
C PRO A 197 21.13 0.63 12.34
N SER A 198 22.46 0.66 12.39
CA SER A 198 23.27 1.77 11.85
C SER A 198 23.74 1.57 10.42
N ALA A 199 23.83 0.32 9.94
CA ALA A 199 24.30 0.02 8.59
C ALA A 199 23.15 0.09 7.58
N HIS A 200 23.35 0.80 6.46
CA HIS A 200 22.33 1.09 5.44
C HIS A 200 21.54 -0.16 4.98
N LEU A 201 22.23 -1.23 4.56
CA LEU A 201 21.55 -2.47 4.14
C LEU A 201 20.68 -3.09 5.24
N GLN A 202 21.13 -2.99 6.49
CA GLN A 202 20.38 -3.51 7.64
C GLN A 202 19.19 -2.63 7.96
N GLN A 203 19.28 -1.31 7.75
CA GLN A 203 18.16 -0.37 7.92
C GLN A 203 17.03 -0.70 6.96
N ASP A 204 17.36 -0.96 5.69
CA ASP A 204 16.40 -1.39 4.67
C ASP A 204 15.74 -2.73 5.04
N ALA A 205 16.53 -3.72 5.46
CA ALA A 205 16.02 -5.02 5.90
C ALA A 205 15.11 -4.91 7.14
N TRP A 206 15.51 -4.11 8.12
CA TRP A 206 14.73 -3.88 9.34
C TRP A 206 13.42 -3.15 9.01
N THR A 207 13.46 -2.12 8.17
CA THR A 207 12.29 -1.32 7.76
C THR A 207 11.31 -2.18 6.96
N THR A 208 11.82 -3.03 6.07
CA THR A 208 11.01 -4.00 5.32
C THR A 208 10.27 -4.94 6.27
N LYS A 209 10.95 -5.50 7.28
CA LYS A 209 10.32 -6.33 8.31
C LYS A 209 9.31 -5.56 9.16
N ALA A 210 9.59 -4.31 9.51
CA ALA A 210 8.64 -3.47 10.23
C ALA A 210 7.34 -3.31 9.44
N LEU A 211 7.43 -3.13 8.12
CA LEU A 211 6.25 -3.10 7.27
C LEU A 211 5.55 -4.47 7.22
N THR A 212 6.26 -5.53 6.80
CA THR A 212 5.65 -6.82 6.45
C THR A 212 5.21 -7.65 7.64
N ASP A 213 5.95 -7.60 8.75
CA ASP A 213 5.76 -8.52 9.87
C ASP A 213 5.05 -7.84 11.05
N PHE A 214 5.14 -6.51 11.15
CA PHE A 214 4.49 -5.73 12.21
C PHE A 214 3.29 -4.92 11.69
N LEU A 215 3.49 -3.96 10.78
CA LEU A 215 2.43 -3.06 10.31
C LEU A 215 1.35 -3.78 9.47
N TRP A 216 1.70 -4.90 8.86
CA TRP A 216 0.78 -5.76 8.12
C TRP A 216 0.21 -6.93 8.93
N LYS A 217 0.49 -7.01 10.25
CA LYS A 217 0.01 -8.11 11.10
C LYS A 217 -1.52 -8.22 11.12
N GLY A 218 -2.23 -7.09 11.05
CA GLY A 218 -3.69 -7.02 10.95
C GLY A 218 -4.23 -7.07 9.52
N GLY A 219 -3.44 -7.53 8.55
CA GLY A 219 -3.70 -7.45 7.11
C GLY A 219 -2.97 -6.29 6.45
N VAL A 220 -2.98 -6.22 5.13
CA VAL A 220 -2.36 -5.12 4.37
C VAL A 220 -3.25 -3.87 4.48
N PRO A 221 -2.72 -2.67 4.78
CA PRO A 221 -3.48 -1.42 4.74
C PRO A 221 -3.99 -1.08 3.33
N ALA A 222 -4.92 -0.13 3.21
CA ALA A 222 -5.39 0.34 1.91
C ALA A 222 -4.26 0.98 1.09
N PHE A 223 -3.32 1.65 1.77
CA PHE A 223 -2.11 2.19 1.16
C PHE A 223 -0.88 1.88 2.04
N SER A 224 0.13 1.26 1.45
CA SER A 224 1.43 1.07 2.08
C SER A 224 2.54 1.63 1.21
N LEU A 225 3.55 2.21 1.85
CA LEU A 225 4.76 2.67 1.17
C LEU A 225 5.99 2.18 1.93
N LEU A 226 6.87 1.48 1.21
CA LEU A 226 8.22 1.14 1.65
C LEU A 226 9.22 2.01 0.91
N TRP A 227 10.06 2.75 1.63
CA TRP A 227 11.17 3.50 1.04
C TRP A 227 12.50 2.94 1.54
N LEU A 228 13.21 2.28 0.63
CA LEU A 228 14.56 1.78 0.84
C LEU A 228 15.55 2.91 0.60
N GLY A 229 16.50 3.09 1.52
CA GLY A 229 17.55 4.10 1.40
C GLY A 229 18.61 3.73 0.36
N GLU A 230 18.70 2.45 0.00
CA GLU A 230 19.60 1.95 -1.02
C GLU A 230 18.94 1.92 -2.42
N PRO A 231 19.73 1.95 -3.51
CA PRO A 231 21.20 2.04 -3.53
C PRO A 231 21.78 3.46 -3.36
N ASP A 232 20.95 4.50 -3.17
CA ASP A 232 21.39 5.91 -3.08
C ASP A 232 22.56 6.12 -2.11
N LEU A 233 22.42 5.66 -0.87
CA LEU A 233 23.41 5.87 0.19
C LEU A 233 24.77 5.24 -0.19
N THR A 234 24.79 3.96 -0.57
CA THR A 234 26.03 3.30 -0.98
C THR A 234 26.60 3.89 -2.29
N GLN A 235 25.76 4.35 -3.22
CA GLN A 235 26.22 4.99 -4.45
C GLN A 235 26.89 6.34 -4.19
N HIS A 236 26.41 7.12 -3.21
CA HIS A 236 27.09 8.35 -2.80
C HIS A 236 28.49 8.09 -2.23
N GLU A 237 28.67 6.98 -1.51
CA GLU A 237 29.94 6.60 -0.90
C GLU A 237 30.92 5.93 -1.88
N SER A 238 30.43 5.16 -2.86
CA SER A 238 31.24 4.28 -3.71
C SER A 238 31.15 4.51 -5.22
N ALA A 239 30.27 5.39 -5.68
CA ALA A 239 29.85 5.63 -7.06
C ALA A 239 28.91 4.55 -7.67
N PRO A 240 28.00 4.94 -8.58
CA PRO A 240 27.15 4.01 -9.32
C PRO A 240 27.94 2.96 -10.09
N GLY A 241 27.55 1.69 -9.95
CA GLY A 241 28.17 0.54 -10.63
C GLY A 241 29.38 -0.06 -9.93
N ALA A 242 29.85 0.53 -8.82
CA ALA A 242 30.82 -0.11 -7.94
C ALA A 242 30.27 -1.43 -7.35
N GLN A 243 31.17 -2.34 -6.96
CA GLN A 243 30.77 -3.65 -6.42
C GLN A 243 29.86 -3.52 -5.18
N GLN A 244 30.12 -2.52 -4.33
CA GLN A 244 29.32 -2.20 -3.15
C GLN A 244 27.93 -1.72 -3.57
N ALA A 245 27.83 -0.79 -4.53
CA ALA A 245 26.54 -0.33 -5.05
C ALA A 245 25.73 -1.47 -5.69
N LEU A 246 26.37 -2.37 -6.45
CA LEU A 246 25.69 -3.55 -7.01
C LEU A 246 25.20 -4.52 -5.92
N ALA A 247 25.95 -4.65 -4.82
CA ALA A 247 25.50 -5.43 -3.66
C ALA A 247 24.31 -4.77 -2.95
N ALA A 248 24.29 -3.44 -2.84
CA ALA A 248 23.16 -2.69 -2.30
C ALA A 248 21.90 -2.83 -3.18
N ILE A 249 22.04 -2.77 -4.51
CA ILE A 249 20.95 -3.05 -5.45
C ILE A 249 20.39 -4.46 -5.26
N LYS A 250 21.27 -5.46 -5.10
CA LYS A 250 20.83 -6.82 -4.82
C LYS A 250 20.09 -6.93 -3.49
N SER A 251 20.55 -6.21 -2.45
CA SER A 251 19.85 -6.15 -1.16
C SER A 251 18.46 -5.51 -1.28
N CYS A 252 18.29 -4.48 -2.12
CA CYS A 252 16.97 -3.91 -2.41
C CYS A 252 16.04 -4.94 -3.06
N ASP A 253 16.56 -5.75 -3.99
CA ASP A 253 15.81 -6.81 -4.65
C ASP A 253 15.38 -7.92 -3.69
N GLU A 254 16.25 -8.29 -2.74
CA GLU A 254 15.93 -9.23 -1.66
C GLU A 254 14.81 -8.69 -0.75
N ASN A 255 14.81 -7.39 -0.45
CA ASN A 255 13.73 -6.74 0.28
C ASN A 255 12.41 -6.72 -0.52
N LEU A 256 12.45 -6.44 -1.83
CA LEU A 256 11.27 -6.57 -2.69
C LEU A 256 10.73 -8.01 -2.70
N ALA A 257 11.60 -9.02 -2.80
CA ALA A 257 11.21 -10.42 -2.73
C ALA A 257 10.52 -10.77 -1.40
N ALA A 258 11.00 -10.20 -0.28
CA ALA A 258 10.37 -10.36 1.03
C ALA A 258 8.96 -9.72 1.08
N VAL A 259 8.79 -8.52 0.49
CA VAL A 259 7.48 -7.85 0.36
C VAL A 259 6.51 -8.70 -0.46
N LEU A 260 6.93 -9.18 -1.64
CA LEU A 260 6.10 -10.04 -2.50
C LEU A 260 5.70 -11.33 -1.77
N SER A 261 6.65 -11.96 -1.07
CA SER A 261 6.39 -13.15 -0.26
C SER A 261 5.39 -12.88 0.88
N ALA A 262 5.42 -11.69 1.49
CA ALA A 262 4.46 -11.31 2.51
C ALA A 262 3.06 -11.11 1.94
N LEU A 263 2.94 -10.52 0.75
CA LEU A 263 1.66 -10.40 0.03
C LEU A 263 1.09 -11.76 -0.33
N ASP A 264 1.91 -12.70 -0.82
CA ASP A 264 1.48 -14.07 -1.12
C ASP A 264 0.97 -14.81 0.12
N ARG A 265 1.60 -14.60 1.29
CA ARG A 265 1.10 -15.14 2.57
C ARG A 265 -0.26 -14.57 2.93
N GLN A 266 -0.47 -13.27 2.76
CA GLN A 266 -1.76 -12.61 3.05
C GLN A 266 -2.86 -13.09 2.10
N GLY A 267 -2.57 -13.20 0.80
CA GLY A 267 -3.52 -13.74 -0.19
C GLY A 267 -3.94 -15.17 0.13
N ARG A 268 -3.00 -16.04 0.53
CA ARG A 268 -3.32 -17.39 1.00
C ARG A 268 -4.16 -17.40 2.26
N LYS A 269 -3.86 -16.52 3.22
CA LYS A 269 -4.65 -16.40 4.44
C LYS A 269 -6.11 -16.07 4.11
N ILE A 270 -6.36 -15.13 3.19
CA ILE A 270 -7.71 -14.77 2.74
C ILE A 270 -8.46 -15.99 2.19
N LEU A 271 -7.81 -16.82 1.38
CA LEU A 271 -8.41 -18.05 0.86
C LEU A 271 -8.72 -19.05 1.98
N ASN A 272 -7.79 -19.26 2.90
CA ASN A 272 -7.97 -20.20 4.01
C ASN A 272 -9.06 -19.74 5.00
N ASP A 273 -9.14 -18.43 5.28
CA ASP A 273 -10.22 -17.84 6.09
C ASP A 273 -11.59 -18.01 5.42
N ALA A 274 -11.63 -18.06 4.08
CA ALA A 274 -12.83 -18.35 3.29
C ALA A 274 -13.15 -19.85 3.17
N GLY A 275 -12.37 -20.73 3.81
CA GLY A 275 -12.61 -22.17 3.88
C GLY A 275 -11.95 -23.00 2.78
N PHE A 276 -11.07 -22.41 1.97
CA PHE A 276 -10.29 -23.16 0.98
C PHE A 276 -9.06 -23.82 1.61
N GLY A 277 -8.67 -25.01 1.17
CA GLY A 277 -7.43 -25.68 1.58
C GLY A 277 -6.22 -25.21 0.79
N ALA A 278 -5.88 -23.91 0.84
CA ALA A 278 -4.89 -23.29 -0.04
C ALA A 278 -3.45 -23.34 0.52
N THR A 279 -2.51 -23.88 -0.26
CA THR A 279 -1.08 -23.95 0.07
C THR A 279 -0.17 -23.65 -1.14
N THR A 280 1.12 -23.41 -0.91
CA THR A 280 2.15 -23.32 -1.97
C THR A 280 3.04 -24.56 -2.04
N GLU A 281 2.89 -25.46 -1.07
CA GLU A 281 3.64 -26.71 -0.97
C GLU A 281 2.81 -27.69 -0.15
N PHE A 282 2.74 -28.95 -0.58
CA PHE A 282 2.08 -30.00 0.18
C PHE A 282 3.09 -30.63 1.13
N ALA A 283 2.80 -30.60 2.44
CA ALA A 283 3.62 -31.26 3.45
C ALA A 283 3.38 -32.79 3.49
N ASP A 284 2.14 -33.19 3.17
CA ASP A 284 1.67 -34.58 3.11
C ASP A 284 1.00 -34.83 1.75
N GLU A 285 0.54 -36.06 1.50
CA GLU A 285 -0.23 -36.37 0.30
C GLU A 285 -1.51 -35.50 0.21
N PRO A 286 -1.73 -34.77 -0.89
CA PRO A 286 -2.84 -33.82 -0.99
C PRO A 286 -4.17 -34.55 -1.14
N ARG A 287 -5.24 -33.94 -0.60
CA ARG A 287 -6.60 -34.48 -0.64
C ARG A 287 -7.37 -33.83 -1.77
N SER A 288 -8.38 -34.53 -2.31
CA SER A 288 -9.32 -33.93 -3.27
C SER A 288 -9.90 -32.64 -2.72
N GLY A 289 -9.82 -31.56 -3.49
CA GLY A 289 -10.26 -30.22 -3.08
C GLY A 289 -9.19 -29.34 -2.42
N ASP A 290 -8.01 -29.88 -2.06
CA ASP A 290 -6.88 -29.03 -1.69
C ASP A 290 -6.44 -28.18 -2.88
N ILE A 291 -5.95 -26.96 -2.63
CA ILE A 291 -5.63 -25.98 -3.67
C ILE A 291 -4.14 -25.62 -3.60
N MET A 292 -3.40 -25.97 -4.64
CA MET A 292 -2.05 -25.46 -4.86
C MET A 292 -2.12 -24.08 -5.50
N VAL A 293 -1.55 -23.09 -4.81
CA VAL A 293 -1.47 -21.69 -5.23
C VAL A 293 -0.06 -21.41 -5.75
N ALA A 294 0.04 -21.07 -7.03
CA ALA A 294 1.30 -20.68 -7.66
C ALA A 294 1.25 -19.21 -8.08
N GLY A 295 1.95 -18.35 -7.34
CA GLY A 295 2.09 -16.93 -7.63
C GLY A 295 3.08 -16.65 -8.77
N ASN A 296 2.69 -15.81 -9.72
CA ASN A 296 3.46 -15.37 -10.88
C ASN A 296 3.32 -13.84 -11.03
N SER A 297 3.90 -13.11 -10.06
CA SER A 297 4.06 -11.63 -10.00
C SER A 297 2.97 -10.84 -10.74
N GLY A 298 1.77 -10.83 -10.18
CA GLY A 298 0.58 -10.17 -10.75
C GLY A 298 -0.45 -11.12 -11.35
N THR A 299 -0.08 -12.38 -11.59
CA THR A 299 -0.99 -13.48 -11.94
C THR A 299 -0.89 -14.59 -10.91
N VAL A 300 -2.00 -15.26 -10.58
CA VAL A 300 -2.01 -16.42 -9.68
C VAL A 300 -2.65 -17.60 -10.39
N LEU A 301 -2.01 -18.76 -10.32
CA LEU A 301 -2.55 -20.02 -10.82
C LEU A 301 -3.05 -20.84 -9.63
N PHE A 302 -4.26 -21.37 -9.76
CA PHE A 302 -4.88 -22.25 -8.78
C PHE A 302 -5.03 -23.65 -9.38
N TYR A 303 -4.50 -24.66 -8.70
CA TYR A 303 -4.65 -26.06 -9.08
C TYR A 303 -5.44 -26.77 -7.98
N THR A 304 -6.66 -27.19 -8.30
CA THR A 304 -7.51 -27.96 -7.38
C THR A 304 -7.19 -29.44 -7.52
N GLU A 305 -6.72 -30.05 -6.44
CA GLU A 305 -6.39 -31.48 -6.38
C GLU A 305 -7.62 -32.35 -6.66
N GLY A 306 -7.44 -33.46 -7.37
CA GLY A 306 -8.55 -34.31 -7.82
C GLY A 306 -9.48 -33.68 -8.85
N ARG A 307 -9.22 -32.44 -9.30
CA ARG A 307 -10.08 -31.66 -10.20
C ARG A 307 -11.51 -31.51 -9.67
N ASP A 308 -11.62 -31.31 -8.37
CA ASP A 308 -12.91 -31.14 -7.71
C ASP A 308 -13.65 -29.93 -8.29
N SER A 309 -14.73 -30.21 -9.02
CA SER A 309 -15.49 -29.19 -9.76
C SER A 309 -16.27 -28.26 -8.83
N GLU A 310 -16.70 -28.77 -7.67
CA GLU A 310 -17.43 -27.96 -6.68
C GLU A 310 -16.51 -26.98 -5.98
N VAL A 311 -15.32 -27.44 -5.54
CA VAL A 311 -14.31 -26.55 -4.97
C VAL A 311 -13.86 -25.51 -5.98
N THR A 312 -13.63 -25.92 -7.24
CA THR A 312 -13.23 -24.99 -8.30
C THR A 312 -14.31 -23.95 -8.56
N ARG A 313 -15.59 -24.35 -8.62
CA ARG A 313 -16.73 -23.43 -8.78
C ARG A 313 -16.82 -22.45 -7.61
N HIS A 314 -16.73 -22.93 -6.37
CA HIS A 314 -16.75 -22.07 -5.18
C HIS A 314 -15.58 -21.09 -5.15
N LEU A 315 -14.37 -21.51 -5.55
CA LEU A 315 -13.23 -20.62 -5.65
C LEU A 315 -13.48 -19.51 -6.68
N VAL A 316 -13.98 -19.87 -7.87
CA VAL A 316 -14.31 -18.89 -8.91
C VAL A 316 -15.37 -17.90 -8.42
N GLU A 317 -16.46 -18.37 -7.81
CA GLU A 317 -17.51 -17.53 -7.26
C GLU A 317 -16.98 -16.59 -6.16
N PHE A 318 -16.14 -17.11 -5.27
CA PHE A 318 -15.48 -16.31 -4.25
C PHE A 318 -14.62 -15.21 -4.89
N LEU A 319 -13.74 -15.56 -5.82
CA LEU A 319 -12.87 -14.59 -6.50
C LEU A 319 -13.67 -13.55 -7.28
N GLN A 320 -14.76 -13.92 -7.94
CA GLN A 320 -15.64 -12.97 -8.66
C GLN A 320 -16.33 -11.97 -7.72
N GLN A 321 -16.49 -12.30 -6.44
CA GLN A 321 -17.07 -11.42 -5.43
C GLN A 321 -16.04 -10.51 -4.76
N THR A 322 -14.75 -10.68 -5.05
CA THR A 322 -13.70 -9.80 -4.50
C THR A 322 -13.33 -8.69 -5.48
N ASP A 323 -12.84 -7.56 -4.96
CA ASP A 323 -12.42 -6.40 -5.75
C ASP A 323 -10.92 -6.41 -6.10
N PHE A 324 -10.19 -7.42 -5.61
CA PHE A 324 -8.77 -7.66 -5.87
C PHE A 324 -8.52 -8.69 -6.97
N ALA A 325 -9.50 -9.55 -7.28
CA ALA A 325 -9.37 -10.48 -8.41
C ALA A 325 -9.62 -9.75 -9.73
N GLY A 326 -8.72 -9.95 -10.69
CA GLY A 326 -8.87 -9.45 -12.06
C GLY A 326 -9.68 -10.41 -12.92
N VAL A 327 -9.33 -10.48 -14.20
CA VAL A 327 -9.92 -11.44 -15.14
C VAL A 327 -9.58 -12.87 -14.72
N ILE A 328 -10.60 -13.73 -14.62
CA ILE A 328 -10.44 -15.14 -14.23
C ILE A 328 -10.53 -16.01 -15.48
N PHE A 329 -9.54 -16.91 -15.63
CA PHE A 329 -9.52 -17.92 -16.67
C PHE A 329 -9.71 -19.32 -16.08
N THR A 330 -10.55 -20.14 -16.69
CA THR A 330 -10.80 -21.53 -16.27
C THR A 330 -10.55 -22.50 -17.40
N LYS A 331 -10.14 -23.73 -17.06
CA LYS A 331 -9.95 -24.81 -18.03
C LYS A 331 -11.28 -25.30 -18.60
N GLU A 332 -12.22 -25.56 -17.71
CA GLU A 332 -13.60 -25.85 -18.07
C GLU A 332 -14.40 -24.55 -18.07
N PRO A 333 -15.30 -24.30 -19.04
CA PRO A 333 -16.11 -23.09 -19.07
C PRO A 333 -16.95 -22.93 -17.80
N MET A 334 -16.88 -21.75 -17.17
CA MET A 334 -17.67 -21.38 -16.00
C MET A 334 -18.32 -20.01 -16.22
N GLN A 335 -19.43 -19.76 -15.53
CA GLN A 335 -20.12 -18.48 -15.66
C GLN A 335 -19.22 -17.34 -15.17
N GLY A 336 -19.10 -16.28 -15.97
CA GLY A 336 -18.29 -15.10 -15.62
C GLY A 336 -16.77 -15.30 -15.72
N THR A 337 -16.30 -16.40 -16.32
CA THR A 337 -14.88 -16.64 -16.61
C THR A 337 -14.63 -16.68 -18.11
N PHE A 338 -13.36 -16.55 -18.49
CA PHE A 338 -12.89 -16.84 -19.84
C PHE A 338 -12.28 -18.25 -19.88
N GLY A 339 -12.40 -18.95 -20.99
CA GLY A 339 -11.69 -20.22 -21.16
C GLY A 339 -10.18 -19.97 -21.29
N LEU A 340 -9.35 -20.85 -20.73
CA LEU A 340 -7.88 -20.74 -20.81
C LEU A 340 -7.38 -20.67 -22.26
N GLU A 341 -8.08 -21.29 -23.21
CA GLU A 341 -7.78 -21.22 -24.65
C GLU A 341 -7.88 -19.79 -25.21
N GLN A 342 -8.67 -18.92 -24.58
CA GLN A 342 -8.90 -17.55 -25.00
C GLN A 342 -7.79 -16.61 -24.54
N ALA A 343 -7.00 -17.01 -23.54
CA ALA A 343 -5.85 -16.25 -23.06
C ALA A 343 -4.77 -16.05 -24.14
N ARG A 344 -4.84 -16.76 -25.28
CA ARG A 344 -3.86 -16.73 -26.40
C ARG A 344 -2.41 -16.84 -25.95
N SER A 345 -2.18 -17.42 -24.78
CA SER A 345 -0.86 -17.70 -24.29
C SER A 345 -0.44 -19.06 -24.88
N THR A 346 0.82 -19.19 -25.29
CA THR A 346 1.45 -20.47 -25.63
C THR A 346 1.65 -21.35 -24.39
N ILE A 347 0.72 -21.28 -23.42
CA ILE A 347 0.70 -22.15 -22.26
C ILE A 347 0.33 -23.54 -22.77
N ASN A 348 1.33 -24.42 -22.76
CA ASN A 348 1.14 -25.81 -23.08
C ASN A 348 0.23 -26.44 -22.01
N THR A 349 -1.07 -26.52 -22.30
CA THR A 349 -2.10 -27.05 -21.41
C THR A 349 -1.87 -28.51 -21.02
N ARG A 350 -0.95 -29.22 -21.71
CA ARG A 350 -0.42 -30.53 -21.31
C ARG A 350 0.67 -30.47 -20.23
N ARG A 351 0.84 -29.36 -19.50
CA ARG A 351 1.70 -29.30 -18.30
C ARG A 351 0.96 -28.86 -17.04
N MET A 352 -0.30 -28.46 -17.16
CA MET A 352 -1.20 -28.21 -16.04
C MET A 352 -2.01 -29.49 -15.79
N TRP A 353 -1.40 -30.43 -15.06
CA TRP A 353 -1.98 -31.76 -14.81
C TRP A 353 -2.67 -31.84 -13.47
#